data_AF-A0A392U2Q4-F1
#
_entry.id   AF-A0A392U2Q4-F1
#
_cell.length_a   1.000
_cell.length_b   1.000
_cell.length_c   1.000
_cell.angle_alpha   90.00
_cell.angle_beta   90.00
_cell.angle_gamma   90.00
#
_symmetry.space_group_name_H-M   'P 1'
#
loop_
_entity.id
_entity.type
_entity.pdbx_description
1 polymer ?
#
loop_
_entity_poly.entity_id
_entity_poly.type
_entity_poly.pdbx_seq_one_letter_code
_entity_poly.pdbx_strand_id
1 'polypeptide(L)' 'VRTLSKEQLKLLKAPLGLEFQHNARPLQQLNGRKIEMYYSHPN' A
#
# COMPACT_ATOMS: atom_id res chain seq x y z
N VAL A 1 -1.86 -7.35 -10.21
CA VAL A 1 -0.71 -6.75 -9.49
C VAL A 1 -0.01 -5.77 -10.42
N ARG A 2 0.40 -4.59 -9.93
CA ARG A 2 1.20 -3.61 -10.72
C ARG A 2 2.67 -3.71 -10.28
N THR A 3 3.60 -3.43 -11.19
CA THR A 3 5.05 -3.53 -10.95
C THR A 3 5.66 -2.15 -10.71
N LEU A 4 6.70 -2.09 -9.87
CA LEU A 4 7.49 -0.90 -9.59
C LEU A 4 8.98 -1.28 -9.53
N SER A 5 9.87 -0.41 -10.02
CA SER A 5 11.31 -0.67 -9.94
C SER A 5 11.86 -0.40 -8.53
N LYS A 6 12.98 -1.04 -8.20
CA LYS A 6 13.68 -0.80 -6.92
C LYS A 6 14.17 0.64 -6.80
N GLU A 7 14.59 1.25 -7.91
CA GLU A 7 15.07 2.63 -7.91
C GLU A 7 13.93 3.62 -7.61
N GLN A 8 12.75 3.40 -8.21
CA GLN A 8 11.57 4.19 -7.90
C GLN A 8 11.20 4.10 -6.41
N LEU A 9 11.26 2.90 -5.83
CA LEU A 9 11.01 2.72 -4.40
C LEU A 9 12.04 3.44 -3.52
N LYS A 10 13.32 3.43 -3.92
CA LYS A 10 14.41 4.12 -3.22
C LYS A 10 14.20 5.63 -3.21
N LEU A 11 13.82 6.21 -4.35
CA LEU A 11 13.55 7.65 -4.46
C LEU A 11 12.41 8.10 -3.55
N LEU A 12 11.36 7.28 -3.40
CA LEU A 12 10.25 7.58 -2.48
C LEU A 12 10.67 7.55 -1.00
N LYS A 13 11.67 6.73 -0.65
CA LYS A 13 12.16 6.53 0.72
C LYS A 13 13.29 7.47 1.12
N ALA A 14 14.09 7.93 0.17
CA ALA A 14 15.24 8.80 0.40
C ALA A 14 14.96 10.08 1.24
N PRO A 15 13.82 10.79 1.07
CA PRO A 15 13.56 12.01 1.84
C PRO A 15 12.98 11.74 3.24
N LEU A 16 12.71 10.48 3.61
CA LEU A 16 12.09 10.13 4.88
C LEU A 16 13.14 10.01 5.99
N GLY A 17 12.82 10.51 7.19
CA GLY A 17 13.58 10.21 8.40
C GLY A 17 13.67 8.71 8.66
N LEU A 18 14.67 8.28 9.44
CA LEU A 18 14.94 6.85 9.69
C LEU A 18 13.73 6.14 10.29
N GLU A 19 13.04 6.80 11.23
CA GLU A 19 11.82 6.31 11.87
C GLU A 19 10.63 6.16 10.89
N PHE A 20 10.67 6.82 9.73
CA PHE A 20 9.60 6.82 8.73
C PHE A 20 9.85 5.91 7.54
N GLN A 21 10.97 5.16 7.53
CA GLN A 21 11.29 4.22 6.45
C GLN A 21 10.26 3.08 6.32
N HIS A 22 9.54 2.77 7.39
CA HIS A 22 8.42 1.82 7.44
C HIS A 22 7.12 2.52 7.83
N ASN A 23 6.66 3.42 6.96
CA ASN A 23 5.46 4.24 7.15
C ASN A 23 4.12 3.54 6.86
N ALA A 24 4.12 2.22 6.66
CA ALA A 24 2.88 1.47 6.49
C ALA A 24 2.19 1.32 7.86
N ARG A 25 1.02 1.95 8.03
CA ARG A 25 0.20 1.75 9.22
C ARG A 25 -0.17 0.25 9.35
N PRO A 26 -0.14 -0.35 10.56
CA PRO A 26 -0.56 -1.72 10.77
C PRO A 26 -2.02 -1.96 10.33
N LEU A 27 -2.35 -3.20 9.97
CA LEU A 27 -3.72 -3.58 9.66
C LEU A 27 -4.66 -3.23 10.83
N GLN A 28 -5.79 -2.62 10.49
CA GLN A 28 -6.81 -2.24 11.46
C GLN A 28 -8.00 -3.19 11.36
N GLN A 29 -8.68 -3.42 12.48
CA GLN A 29 -9.82 -4.33 12.54
C GLN A 29 -11.02 -3.79 11.72
N LEU A 30 -11.78 -4.71 11.13
CA LEU A 30 -12.97 -4.36 10.35
C LEU A 30 -14.16 -3.99 11.23
N ASN A 31 -14.21 -4.41 12.50
CA ASN A 31 -15.27 -4.05 13.44
C ASN A 31 -16.69 -4.31 12.88
N GLY A 32 -16.90 -5.47 12.26
CA GLY A 32 -18.19 -5.85 11.68
C GLY A 32 -18.56 -5.15 10.36
N ARG A 33 -17.69 -4.29 9.81
CA ARG A 33 -17.93 -3.63 8.52
C ARG A 33 -17.84 -4.62 7.36
N LYS A 34 -18.79 -4.54 6.43
CA LYS A 34 -18.81 -5.31 5.17
C LYS A 34 -17.93 -4.61 4.12
N ILE A 35 -17.09 -5.38 3.43
CA ILE A 35 -16.36 -4.94 2.24
C ILE A 35 -16.97 -5.65 1.04
N GLU A 36 -17.28 -4.90 -0.01
CA GLU A 36 -17.78 -5.42 -1.28
C GLU A 36 -16.80 -5.07 -2.40
N MET A 37 -16.58 -6.00 -3.32
CA MET A 37 -15.69 -5.81 -4.46
C MET A 37 -16.52 -5.62 -5.72
N TYR A 38 -16.21 -4.59 -6.50
CA TYR A 38 -16.77 -4.39 -7.83
C TYR A 38 -15.73 -4.78 -8.89
N TYR A 39 -16.09 -5.71 -9.77
CA TYR A 39 -15.24 -6.15 -10.88
C TYR A 39 -15.81 -5.59 -12.18
N SER A 40 -15.19 -4.53 -12.70
CA SER A 40 -15.68 -3.80 -13.89
C SER A 40 -15.34 -4.48 -15.23
N HIS A 41 -14.84 -5.71 -15.25
CA HIS A 41 -14.44 -6.38 -16.49
C HIS A 41 -14.92 -7.85 -16.48
N PRO A 42 -15.77 -8.28 -17.44
CA PRO A 42 -15.94 -9.70 -17.72
C PRO A 42 -14.66 -10.21 -18.39
N ASN A 43 -14.32 -11.46 -18.10
CA ASN A 43 -13.13 -12.15 -18.60
C ASN A 43 -13.03 -12.16 -20.12
#